data_AF-A0A367M551-F1
#
_entry.id   AF-A0A367M551-F1
#
_cell.length_a   1.000
_cell.length_b   1.000
_cell.length_c   1.000
_cell.angle_alpha   90.00
_cell.angle_beta   90.00
_cell.angle_gamma   90.00
#
_symmetry.space_group_name_H-M   'P 1'
#
loop_
_entity.id
_entity.type
_entity.pdbx_description
1 polymer ?
#
loop_
_entity_poly.entity_id
_entity_poly.type
_entity_poly.pdbx_seq_one_letter_code
_entity_poly.pdbx_strand_id
1 'polypeptide(L)'
;MFGLEAIDLARIQFAFTVSFHIIFPAITIGLASYLAVLEGLWLKTNEEVYRDLYHFWSKIFAVNFGMGVVSGLVMAYQFGTNWSHFSDFAGSITGPLLTYEVLTAFFLEAGFLGVMLFGWNRVGPGLHFFATVMVAIGTLISTFWILASNSWMQTPQGFEIVDGRVIPVDWVAVIFNPSFPYR
;
A
#
# COMPACT_ATOMS: atom_id res chain seq x y z
N MET A 1 38.10 -5.43 5.25
CA MET A 1 36.98 -4.82 6.01
C MET A 1 35.72 -5.58 5.62
N PHE A 2 35.23 -6.46 6.51
CA PHE A 2 34.04 -7.34 6.42
C PHE A 2 33.76 -8.25 5.20
N GLY A 3 34.45 -8.14 4.06
CA GLY A 3 34.26 -9.06 2.93
C GLY A 3 32.86 -9.01 2.31
N LEU A 4 32.09 -7.96 2.58
CA LEU A 4 30.75 -7.74 2.04
C LEU A 4 30.86 -7.14 0.64
N GLU A 5 30.13 -7.72 -0.30
CA GLU A 5 30.03 -7.19 -1.65
C GLU A 5 28.89 -6.17 -1.76
N ALA A 6 28.85 -5.42 -2.86
CA ALA A 6 27.79 -4.44 -3.11
C ALA A 6 26.39 -5.08 -3.08
N ILE A 7 26.25 -6.32 -3.55
CA ILE A 7 24.99 -7.07 -3.51
C ILE A 7 24.53 -7.38 -2.08
N ASP A 8 25.45 -7.65 -1.16
CA ASP A 8 25.12 -7.92 0.24
C ASP A 8 24.64 -6.64 0.93
N LEU A 9 25.32 -5.52 0.67
CA LEU A 9 24.91 -4.22 1.19
C LEU A 9 23.54 -3.79 0.64
N ALA A 10 23.28 -4.01 -0.65
CA ALA A 10 21.97 -3.74 -1.26
C ALA A 10 20.86 -4.58 -0.62
N ARG A 11 21.11 -5.87 -0.34
CA ARG A 11 20.17 -6.76 0.36
C ARG A 11 19.91 -6.32 1.79
N ILE A 12 20.95 -5.99 2.55
CA ILE A 12 20.82 -5.52 3.94
C ILE A 12 20.04 -4.20 3.99
N GLN A 13 20.34 -3.27 3.09
CA GLN A 13 19.65 -1.99 3.02
C GLN A 13 18.17 -2.17 2.67
N PHE A 14 17.86 -2.97 1.64
CA PHE A 14 16.48 -3.25 1.25
C PHE A 14 15.72 -3.97 2.36
N ALA A 15 16.34 -4.97 3.02
CA ALA A 15 15.77 -5.69 4.14
C ALA A 15 15.41 -4.77 5.31
N PHE A 16 16.30 -3.84 5.65
CA PHE A 16 16.02 -2.83 6.67
C PHE A 16 14.84 -1.94 6.27
N THR A 17 14.86 -1.40 5.05
CA THR A 17 13.82 -0.49 4.57
C THR A 17 12.45 -1.18 4.51
N VAL A 18 12.34 -2.39 3.97
CA VAL A 18 11.08 -3.13 3.91
C VAL A 18 10.57 -3.56 5.28
N SER A 19 11.46 -4.00 6.18
CA SER A 19 11.07 -4.40 7.54
C SER A 19 10.57 -3.21 8.35
N PHE A 20 11.14 -2.02 8.16
CA PHE A 20 10.64 -0.81 8.80
C PHE A 20 9.34 -0.35 8.16
N HIS A 21 9.28 -0.33 6.82
CA HIS A 21 8.10 0.13 6.10
C HIS A 21 6.86 -0.68 6.45
N ILE A 22 6.92 -2.02 6.43
CA ILE A 22 5.74 -2.90 6.55
C ILE A 22 4.94 -2.72 7.85
N ILE A 23 5.59 -2.22 8.92
CA ILE A 23 4.94 -1.96 10.21
C ILE A 23 3.80 -0.94 10.03
N PHE A 24 4.00 0.09 9.20
CA PHE A 24 3.04 1.16 9.00
C PHE A 24 1.81 0.75 8.19
N PRO A 25 1.92 0.24 6.94
CA PRO A 25 0.77 -0.17 6.14
C PRO A 25 0.01 -1.31 6.81
N ALA A 26 0.68 -2.28 7.44
CA ALA A 26 -0.01 -3.36 8.16
C ALA A 26 -0.95 -2.83 9.25
N ILE A 27 -0.53 -1.78 9.98
CA ILE A 27 -1.36 -1.12 11.00
C ILE A 27 -2.44 -0.25 10.33
N THR A 28 -2.12 0.53 9.31
CA THR A 28 -3.09 1.47 8.70
C THR A 28 -4.20 0.75 7.95
N ILE A 29 -3.94 -0.39 7.30
CA ILE A 29 -4.98 -1.20 6.63
C ILE A 29 -6.04 -1.64 7.65
N GLY A 30 -5.59 -2.20 8.78
CA GLY A 30 -6.49 -2.63 9.86
C GLY A 30 -7.22 -1.46 10.52
N LEU A 31 -6.49 -0.39 10.84
CA LEU A 31 -7.09 0.80 11.47
C LEU A 31 -8.07 1.52 10.56
N ALA A 32 -7.84 1.63 9.26
CA ALA A 32 -8.79 2.27 8.34
C ALA A 32 -10.14 1.54 8.35
N SER A 33 -10.10 0.21 8.26
CA SER A 33 -11.30 -0.63 8.35
C SER A 33 -11.99 -0.50 9.72
N TYR A 34 -11.22 -0.50 10.80
CA TYR A 34 -11.75 -0.34 12.15
C TYR A 34 -12.40 1.03 12.38
N LEU A 35 -11.79 2.11 11.87
CA LEU A 35 -12.34 3.47 11.93
C LEU A 35 -13.66 3.58 11.17
N ALA A 36 -13.76 2.95 10.00
CA ALA A 36 -15.02 2.86 9.27
C ALA A 36 -16.10 2.14 10.09
N VAL A 37 -15.78 1.03 10.75
CA VAL A 37 -16.74 0.33 11.62
C VAL A 37 -17.18 1.20 12.80
N LEU A 38 -16.24 1.85 13.50
CA LEU A 38 -16.55 2.71 14.64
C LEU A 38 -17.48 3.86 14.24
N GLU A 39 -17.18 4.53 13.13
CA GLU A 39 -18.00 5.64 12.66
C GLU A 39 -19.39 5.16 12.21
N GLY A 40 -19.46 4.02 11.52
CA GLY A 40 -20.74 3.42 11.14
C GLY A 40 -21.59 3.00 12.33
N LEU A 41 -20.97 2.48 13.39
CA LEU A 41 -21.66 2.17 14.65
C LEU A 41 -22.15 3.43 15.34
N TRP A 42 -21.32 4.47 15.43
CA TRP A 42 -21.73 5.76 15.97
C TRP A 42 -22.93 6.35 15.22
N LEU A 43 -22.92 6.34 13.88
CA LEU A 43 -24.05 6.81 13.08
C LEU A 43 -25.33 6.00 13.29
N LYS A 44 -25.20 4.70 13.60
CA LYS A 44 -26.34 3.79 13.80
C LYS A 44 -26.92 3.87 15.21
N THR A 45 -26.06 3.94 16.24
CA THR A 45 -26.48 3.83 17.65
C THR A 45 -26.50 5.16 18.38
N ASN A 46 -25.78 6.17 17.87
CA ASN A 46 -25.54 7.46 18.52
C ASN A 46 -24.83 7.35 19.89
N GLU A 47 -24.17 6.22 20.16
CA GLU A 47 -23.38 5.98 21.38
C GLU A 47 -22.04 6.69 21.30
N GLU A 48 -21.76 7.60 22.25
CA GLU A 48 -20.57 8.46 22.20
C GLU A 48 -19.25 7.69 22.31
N VAL A 49 -19.25 6.51 22.92
CA VAL A 49 -18.06 5.66 23.04
C VAL A 49 -17.41 5.35 21.69
N TYR A 50 -18.21 5.14 20.63
CA TYR A 50 -17.68 4.85 19.29
C TYR A 50 -17.01 6.08 18.67
N ARG A 51 -17.57 7.27 18.90
CA ARG A 51 -16.98 8.55 18.47
C ARG A 51 -15.65 8.80 19.18
N ASP A 52 -15.60 8.58 20.49
CA ASP A 52 -14.40 8.81 21.29
C ASP A 52 -13.27 7.85 20.88
N LEU A 53 -13.61 6.57 20.64
CA LEU A 53 -12.69 5.59 20.07
C LEU A 53 -12.21 6.01 18.68
N TYR A 54 -13.11 6.49 17.80
CA TYR A 54 -12.75 6.96 16.47
C TYR A 54 -11.71 8.09 16.54
N HIS A 55 -11.94 9.09 17.39
CA HIS A 55 -11.01 10.22 17.54
C HIS A 55 -9.67 9.83 18.18
N PHE A 56 -9.66 8.83 19.06
CA PHE A 56 -8.42 8.31 19.61
C PHE A 56 -7.60 7.60 18.52
N TRP A 57 -8.21 6.66 17.81
CA TRP A 57 -7.51 5.83 16.81
C TRP A 57 -7.16 6.59 15.53
N SER A 58 -7.95 7.59 15.12
CA SER A 58 -7.67 8.41 13.94
C SER A 58 -6.36 9.20 14.05
N LYS A 59 -5.96 9.62 15.26
CA LYS A 59 -4.65 10.26 15.49
C LYS A 59 -3.49 9.29 15.27
N ILE A 60 -3.61 8.07 15.80
CA ILE A 60 -2.60 7.01 15.63
C ILE A 60 -2.53 6.59 14.16
N PHE A 61 -3.67 6.47 13.50
CA PHE A 61 -3.77 6.20 12.08
C PHE A 61 -3.05 7.28 11.27
N ALA A 62 -3.29 8.57 11.53
CA ALA A 62 -2.66 9.67 10.80
C ALA A 62 -1.12 9.65 10.89
N VAL A 63 -0.58 9.38 12.09
CA VAL A 63 0.89 9.29 12.28
C VAL A 63 1.46 8.09 11.53
N ASN A 64 0.85 6.90 11.64
CA ASN A 64 1.30 5.72 10.92
C ASN A 64 1.19 5.90 9.41
N PHE A 65 0.11 6.52 8.92
CA PHE A 65 -0.09 6.81 7.51
C PHE A 65 1.03 7.70 6.97
N GLY A 66 1.33 8.81 7.66
CA GLY A 66 2.43 9.70 7.28
C GLY A 66 3.78 8.99 7.23
N MET A 67 4.09 8.16 8.22
CA MET A 67 5.32 7.36 8.25
C MET A 67 5.35 6.29 7.13
N GLY A 68 4.21 5.69 6.82
CA GLY A 68 4.04 4.76 5.71
C GLY A 68 4.38 5.42 4.37
N VAL A 69 3.83 6.62 4.10
CA VAL A 69 4.12 7.37 2.87
C VAL A 69 5.62 7.68 2.73
N VAL A 70 6.25 8.20 3.79
CA VAL A 70 7.68 8.56 3.76
C VAL A 70 8.56 7.33 3.53
N SER A 71 8.31 6.24 4.27
CA SER A 71 9.11 5.01 4.14
C SER A 71 8.87 4.28 2.81
N GLY A 72 7.64 4.34 2.28
CA GLY A 72 7.28 3.75 0.99
C GLY A 72 7.97 4.47 -0.17
N LEU A 73 8.07 5.80 -0.12
CA LEU A 73 8.79 6.58 -1.12
C LEU A 73 10.27 6.16 -1.19
N VAL A 74 10.93 5.97 -0.04
CA VAL A 74 12.32 5.50 0.02
C VAL A 74 12.45 4.11 -0.62
N MET A 75 11.53 3.19 -0.33
CA MET A 75 11.54 1.84 -0.91
C MET A 75 11.36 1.87 -2.43
N ALA A 76 10.43 2.66 -2.94
CA ALA A 76 10.17 2.76 -4.37
C ALA A 76 11.43 3.17 -5.16
N TYR A 77 12.18 4.16 -4.64
CA TYR A 77 13.43 4.58 -5.27
C TYR A 77 14.55 3.55 -5.17
N GLN A 78 14.56 2.68 -4.15
CA GLN A 78 15.59 1.63 -4.04
C GLN A 78 15.57 0.63 -5.20
N PHE A 79 14.41 0.39 -5.82
CA PHE A 79 14.34 -0.43 -7.04
C PHE A 79 15.20 0.16 -8.16
N GLY A 80 15.22 1.48 -8.31
CA GLY A 80 16.05 2.16 -9.32
C GLY A 80 17.52 2.27 -8.92
N THR A 81 17.81 2.67 -7.67
CA THR A 81 19.20 2.99 -7.28
C THR A 81 20.06 1.76 -7.01
N ASN A 82 19.48 0.70 -6.43
CA ASN A 82 20.22 -0.48 -5.99
C ASN A 82 19.89 -1.74 -6.80
N TRP A 83 18.79 -1.73 -7.55
CA TRP A 83 18.29 -2.89 -8.30
C TRP A 83 18.04 -2.54 -9.77
N SER A 84 18.96 -1.78 -10.38
CA SER A 84 18.82 -1.28 -11.77
C SER A 84 18.63 -2.40 -12.81
N HIS A 85 19.37 -3.51 -12.71
CA HIS A 85 19.19 -4.67 -13.58
C HIS A 85 17.81 -5.32 -13.42
N PHE A 86 17.30 -5.41 -12.19
CA PHE A 86 15.95 -5.91 -11.96
C PHE A 86 14.90 -4.96 -12.57
N SER A 87 15.10 -3.66 -12.42
CA SER A 87 14.22 -2.64 -13.02
C SER A 87 14.23 -2.70 -14.55
N ASP A 88 15.36 -2.94 -15.18
CA ASP A 88 15.45 -3.12 -16.65
C ASP A 88 14.82 -4.45 -17.09
N PHE A 89 15.06 -5.54 -16.34
CA PHE A 89 14.55 -6.87 -16.65
C PHE A 89 13.04 -7.01 -16.47
N ALA A 90 12.50 -6.62 -15.30
CA ALA A 90 11.12 -6.88 -14.89
C ALA A 90 10.22 -5.63 -14.87
N GLY A 91 10.78 -4.44 -15.13
CA GLY A 91 10.07 -3.16 -14.99
C GLY A 91 8.83 -3.01 -15.88
N SER A 92 8.77 -3.73 -17.00
CA SER A 92 7.59 -3.80 -17.88
C SER A 92 6.36 -4.42 -17.21
N ILE A 93 6.54 -5.22 -16.15
CA ILE A 93 5.47 -5.85 -15.37
C ILE A 93 5.33 -5.15 -14.03
N THR A 94 6.41 -5.05 -13.25
CA THR A 94 6.36 -4.49 -11.90
C THR A 94 6.07 -2.98 -11.91
N GLY A 95 6.58 -2.25 -12.89
CA GLY A 95 6.36 -0.81 -13.04
C GLY A 95 4.87 -0.46 -13.18
N PRO A 96 4.13 -1.05 -14.14
CA PRO A 96 2.69 -0.84 -14.25
C PRO A 96 1.92 -1.23 -12.99
N LEU A 97 2.22 -2.38 -12.34
CA LEU A 97 1.53 -2.80 -11.12
C LEU A 97 1.69 -1.78 -9.97
N LEU A 98 2.92 -1.31 -9.75
CA LEU A 98 3.21 -0.25 -8.77
C LEU A 98 2.61 1.10 -9.17
N THR A 99 2.54 1.40 -10.47
CA THR A 99 1.90 2.63 -10.94
C THR A 99 0.39 2.60 -10.71
N TYR A 100 -0.26 1.45 -10.93
CA TYR A 100 -1.68 1.28 -10.63
C TYR A 100 -1.99 1.44 -9.15
N GLU A 101 -1.12 0.96 -8.27
CA GLU A 101 -1.23 1.23 -6.84
C GLU A 101 -1.33 2.73 -6.58
N VAL A 102 -0.39 3.52 -7.11
CA VAL A 102 -0.36 4.97 -6.91
C VAL A 102 -1.63 5.61 -7.47
N LEU A 103 -1.98 5.30 -8.73
CA LEU A 103 -3.09 5.93 -9.43
C LEU A 103 -4.46 5.60 -8.84
N THR A 104 -4.65 4.38 -8.35
CA THR A 104 -5.97 3.91 -7.91
C THR A 104 -6.16 3.97 -6.41
N ALA A 105 -5.13 3.66 -5.61
CA ALA A 105 -5.23 3.62 -4.16
C ALA A 105 -4.73 4.92 -3.52
N PHE A 106 -3.49 5.33 -3.80
CA PHE A 106 -2.91 6.51 -3.14
C PHE A 106 -3.69 7.80 -3.47
N PHE A 107 -4.14 7.98 -4.72
CA PHE A 107 -4.98 9.13 -5.06
C PHE A 107 -6.34 9.09 -4.35
N LEU A 108 -6.94 7.91 -4.23
CA LEU A 108 -8.22 7.75 -3.51
C LEU A 108 -8.02 8.08 -2.02
N GLU A 109 -7.00 7.50 -1.39
CA GLU A 109 -6.64 7.78 -0.01
C GLU A 109 -6.32 9.25 0.19
N ALA A 110 -5.41 9.84 -0.58
CA ALA A 110 -5.01 11.24 -0.44
C ALA A 110 -6.19 12.21 -0.65
N GLY A 111 -7.11 11.88 -1.56
CA GLY A 111 -8.31 12.67 -1.82
C GLY A 111 -9.28 12.72 -0.64
N PHE A 112 -9.50 11.58 0.04
CA PHE A 112 -10.47 11.48 1.14
C PHE A 112 -9.87 11.61 2.54
N LEU A 113 -8.57 11.36 2.70
CA LEU A 113 -7.87 11.42 3.99
C LEU A 113 -7.98 12.80 4.65
N GLY A 114 -7.88 13.87 3.86
CA GLY A 114 -8.04 15.24 4.38
C GLY A 114 -9.43 15.47 4.99
N VAL A 115 -10.47 14.91 4.36
CA VAL A 115 -11.85 14.96 4.87
C VAL A 115 -12.00 14.08 6.11
N MET A 116 -11.46 12.87 6.10
CA MET A 116 -11.50 11.94 7.23
C MET A 116 -10.80 12.48 8.49
N LEU A 117 -9.69 13.22 8.33
CA LEU A 117 -8.92 13.73 9.46
C LEU A 117 -9.40 15.09 9.97
N PHE A 118 -9.86 15.96 9.07
CA PHE A 118 -10.14 17.37 9.40
C PHE A 118 -11.57 17.81 9.08
N GLY A 119 -12.40 16.89 8.56
CA GLY A 119 -13.76 17.17 8.10
C GLY A 119 -14.84 17.04 9.16
N TRP A 120 -14.55 16.49 10.35
CA TRP A 120 -15.57 16.15 11.36
C TRP A 120 -16.57 17.29 11.67
N ASN A 121 -16.08 18.52 11.77
CA ASN A 121 -16.90 19.73 12.02
C ASN A 121 -17.09 20.61 10.79
N ARG A 122 -16.66 20.15 9.60
CA ARG A 122 -16.68 20.93 8.34
C ARG A 122 -17.58 20.32 7.27
N VAL A 123 -17.82 19.01 7.32
CA VAL A 123 -18.72 18.30 6.42
C VAL A 123 -19.82 17.60 7.20
N GLY A 124 -20.90 17.22 6.51
CA GLY A 124 -21.98 16.44 7.15
C GLY A 124 -21.53 15.03 7.55
N PRO A 125 -22.15 14.41 8.57
CA PRO A 125 -21.74 13.09 9.07
C PRO A 125 -21.72 11.99 8.00
N GLY A 126 -22.67 12.02 7.06
CA GLY A 126 -22.70 11.05 5.95
C GLY A 126 -21.54 11.21 4.95
N LEU A 127 -21.11 12.45 4.68
CA LEU A 127 -19.96 12.69 3.80
C LEU A 127 -18.65 12.35 4.50
N HIS A 128 -18.55 12.63 5.80
CA HIS A 128 -17.41 12.21 6.60
C HIS A 128 -17.28 10.68 6.59
N PHE A 129 -18.36 9.95 6.85
CA PHE A 129 -18.36 8.49 6.83
C PHE A 129 -18.02 7.92 5.46
N PHE A 130 -18.56 8.51 4.39
CA PHE A 130 -18.18 8.13 3.03
C PHE A 130 -16.67 8.29 2.80
N ALA A 131 -16.07 9.40 3.25
CA ALA A 131 -14.63 9.60 3.16
C ALA A 131 -13.85 8.54 3.94
N THR A 132 -14.26 8.21 5.17
CA THR A 132 -13.65 7.15 5.98
C THR A 132 -13.72 5.78 5.28
N VAL A 133 -14.86 5.45 4.65
CA VAL A 133 -15.01 4.21 3.88
C VAL A 133 -14.12 4.22 2.62
N MET A 134 -14.04 5.34 1.90
CA MET A 134 -13.16 5.45 0.72
C MET A 134 -11.69 5.28 1.09
N VAL A 135 -11.25 5.81 2.23
CA VAL A 135 -9.88 5.57 2.74
C VAL A 135 -9.68 4.08 3.05
N ALA A 136 -10.63 3.42 3.71
CA ALA A 136 -10.53 1.99 4.01
C ALA A 136 -10.52 1.11 2.75
N ILE A 137 -11.30 1.45 1.72
CA ILE A 137 -11.27 0.75 0.43
C ILE A 137 -9.94 1.01 -0.30
N GLY A 138 -9.44 2.25 -0.26
CA GLY A 138 -8.15 2.62 -0.83
C GLY A 138 -7.02 1.75 -0.31
N THR A 139 -6.94 1.55 1.01
CA THR A 139 -5.86 0.74 1.61
C THR A 139 -5.93 -0.73 1.20
N LEU A 140 -7.14 -1.28 0.97
CA LEU A 140 -7.32 -2.62 0.44
C LEU A 140 -6.91 -2.72 -1.04
N ILE A 141 -7.20 -1.70 -1.85
CA ILE A 141 -6.77 -1.65 -3.26
C ILE A 141 -5.24 -1.52 -3.34
N SER A 142 -4.60 -0.72 -2.48
CA SER A 142 -3.13 -0.64 -2.42
C SER A 142 -2.53 -2.01 -2.09
N THR A 143 -3.08 -2.67 -1.06
CA THR A 143 -2.67 -4.02 -0.65
C THR A 143 -2.75 -5.00 -1.82
N PHE A 144 -3.85 -4.98 -2.57
CA PHE A 144 -4.03 -5.82 -3.75
C PHE A 144 -2.89 -5.65 -4.77
N TRP A 145 -2.55 -4.42 -5.17
CA TRP A 145 -1.54 -4.17 -6.20
C TRP A 145 -0.12 -4.52 -5.74
N ILE A 146 0.23 -4.19 -4.49
CA ILE A 146 1.54 -4.55 -3.90
C ILE A 146 1.69 -6.06 -3.83
N LEU A 147 0.65 -6.76 -3.35
CA LEU A 147 0.68 -8.21 -3.27
C LEU A 147 0.71 -8.85 -4.65
N ALA A 148 0.04 -8.27 -5.65
CA ALA A 148 0.09 -8.78 -7.02
C ALA A 148 1.52 -8.73 -7.58
N SER A 149 2.21 -7.59 -7.38
CA SER A 149 3.61 -7.44 -7.76
C SER A 149 4.52 -8.41 -6.99
N ASN A 150 4.38 -8.51 -5.67
CA ASN A 150 5.20 -9.42 -4.85
C ASN A 150 4.96 -10.89 -5.18
N SER A 151 3.69 -11.27 -5.40
CA SER A 151 3.27 -12.61 -5.78
C SER A 151 3.83 -13.00 -7.14
N TRP A 152 3.81 -12.08 -8.11
CA TRP A 152 4.41 -12.33 -9.42
C TRP A 152 5.91 -12.58 -9.32
N MET A 153 6.64 -11.88 -8.45
CA MET A 153 8.07 -12.13 -8.21
C MET A 153 8.36 -13.53 -7.64
N GLN A 154 7.37 -14.20 -7.03
CA GLN A 154 7.51 -15.53 -6.43
C GLN A 154 7.15 -16.64 -7.43
N THR A 155 6.05 -16.47 -8.16
CA THR A 155 5.60 -17.40 -9.20
C THR A 155 5.27 -16.66 -10.49
N PRO A 156 6.30 -16.24 -11.27
CA PRO A 156 6.11 -15.47 -12.50
C PRO A 156 5.29 -16.24 -13.55
N GLN A 157 4.26 -15.61 -14.10
CA GLN A 157 3.44 -16.14 -15.20
C GLN A 157 2.97 -15.00 -16.11
N GLY A 158 2.39 -15.35 -17.27
CA GLY A 158 1.80 -14.39 -18.20
C GLY A 158 2.83 -13.48 -18.89
N PHE A 159 4.08 -13.93 -19.05
CA PHE A 159 5.15 -13.16 -19.66
C PHE A 159 5.97 -13.97 -20.67
N GLU A 160 6.63 -13.25 -21.57
CA GLU A 160 7.68 -13.75 -22.45
C GLU A 160 8.98 -12.97 -22.18
N ILE A 161 10.15 -13.56 -22.48
CA ILE A 161 11.42 -12.85 -22.41
C ILE A 161 11.87 -12.51 -23.84
N VAL A 162 11.92 -11.22 -24.16
CA VAL A 162 12.37 -10.70 -25.46
C VAL A 162 13.52 -9.74 -25.20
N ASP A 163 14.64 -9.94 -25.90
CA ASP A 163 15.85 -9.12 -25.77
C ASP A 163 16.35 -8.95 -24.32
N GLY A 164 16.23 -10.01 -23.52
CA GLY A 164 16.65 -10.00 -22.11
C GLY A 164 15.73 -9.18 -21.20
N ARG A 165 14.52 -8.82 -21.65
CA ARG A 165 13.49 -8.16 -20.84
C ARG A 165 12.24 -9.02 -20.78
N VAL A 166 11.59 -9.00 -19.63
CA VAL A 166 10.26 -9.57 -19.45
C VAL A 166 9.27 -8.68 -20.21
N ILE A 167 8.30 -9.28 -20.90
CA ILE A 167 7.19 -8.56 -21.56
C ILE A 167 5.89 -9.27 -21.18
N PRO A 168 4.87 -8.55 -20.68
CA PRO A 168 3.57 -9.14 -20.35
C PRO A 168 2.86 -9.60 -21.63
N VAL A 169 2.46 -10.86 -21.67
CA VAL A 169 1.60 -11.44 -22.73
C VAL A 169 0.17 -11.70 -22.24
N ASP A 170 -0.02 -11.85 -20.93
CA ASP A 170 -1.33 -12.02 -20.30
C ASP A 170 -1.36 -11.37 -18.90
N TRP A 171 -2.02 -10.21 -18.79
CA TRP A 171 -2.13 -9.47 -17.53
C TRP A 171 -2.96 -10.18 -16.46
N VAL A 172 -3.94 -11.00 -16.85
CA VAL A 172 -4.75 -11.75 -15.88
C VAL A 172 -3.89 -12.81 -15.23
N ALA A 173 -3.07 -13.52 -16.01
CA ALA A 173 -2.12 -14.50 -15.50
C ALA A 173 -0.99 -13.85 -14.68
N VAL A 174 -0.57 -12.63 -15.01
CA VAL A 174 0.41 -11.85 -14.22
C VAL A 174 -0.16 -11.52 -12.83
N ILE A 175 -1.37 -10.95 -12.78
CA ILE A 175 -2.00 -10.50 -11.53
C ILE A 175 -2.43 -11.69 -10.68
N PHE A 176 -3.17 -12.63 -11.26
CA PHE A 176 -3.73 -13.80 -10.56
C PHE A 176 -2.86 -15.05 -10.76
N ASN A 177 -1.57 -14.90 -10.54
CA ASN A 177 -0.62 -16.01 -10.59
C ASN A 177 -0.88 -17.01 -9.43
N PRO A 178 -0.31 -18.24 -9.48
CA PRO A 178 -0.66 -19.31 -8.54
C PRO A 178 -0.44 -19.00 -7.05
N SER A 179 0.50 -18.10 -6.74
CA SER A 179 0.77 -17.72 -5.35
C SER A 179 -0.16 -16.63 -4.82
N PHE A 180 -0.88 -15.91 -5.68
CA PHE A 180 -1.66 -14.72 -5.29
C PHE A 180 -2.74 -15.00 -4.24
N PRO A 181 -3.53 -16.09 -4.31
CA PRO A 181 -4.55 -16.38 -3.30
C PRO A 181 -4.02 -16.67 -1.89
N TYR A 182 -2.71 -16.90 -1.73
CA TYR A 182 -2.06 -17.21 -0.45
C TYR A 182 -1.32 -16.00 0.15
N ARG A 183 -1.38 -14.84 -0.50
CA ARG A 183 -0.73 -13.59 -0.09
C ARG A 183 -1.75 -12.63 0.51
#